data_AF-A0A0L0EQQ4-F1
#
_entry.id   AF-A0A0L0EQQ4-F1
#
_cell.length_a   1.000
_cell.length_b   1.000
_cell.length_c   1.000
_cell.angle_alpha   90.00
_cell.angle_beta   90.00
_cell.angle_gamma   90.00
#
_symmetry.space_group_name_H-M   'P 1'
#
loop_
_entity.id
_entity.type
_entity.pdbx_description
1 polymer ?
#
loop_
_entity_poly.entity_id
_entity_poly.type
_entity_poly.pdbx_seq_one_letter_code
_entity_poly.pdbx_strand_id
1 'polypeptide(L)'
;MSMSKSYLRYSPDGSFGLVSSPGCNTISWKGGEQAITGALESVLVWDVRKGLVLQSLTSSDITKAVTCLVGSPDKKHIAAG
;
A
#
# COMPACT_ATOMS: atom_id res chain seq x y z
N MET A 1 -25.47 19.96 -29.55
CA MET A 1 -25.08 18.54 -29.75
C MET A 1 -24.47 18.05 -28.45
N SER A 2 -25.20 17.19 -27.72
CA SER A 2 -24.77 16.69 -26.42
C SER A 2 -23.63 15.69 -26.59
N MET A 3 -22.55 15.85 -25.81
CA MET A 3 -21.43 14.90 -25.76
C MET A 3 -21.93 13.54 -25.28
N SER A 4 -21.99 12.56 -26.19
CA SER A 4 -22.32 11.19 -25.81
C SER A 4 -21.17 10.60 -25.00
N LYS A 5 -21.48 10.00 -23.83
CA LYS A 5 -20.52 9.39 -22.89
C LYS A 5 -19.83 8.11 -23.41
N SER A 6 -19.90 7.87 -24.73
CA SER A 6 -19.68 6.59 -25.39
C SER A 6 -18.26 6.01 -25.25
N TYR A 7 -17.30 6.78 -24.72
CA TYR A 7 -15.90 6.34 -24.54
C TYR A 7 -15.33 6.66 -23.15
N LEU A 8 -16.16 7.03 -22.18
CA LEU A 8 -15.68 7.30 -20.82
C LEU A 8 -15.22 5.98 -20.17
N ARG A 9 -13.92 5.86 -19.94
CA ARG A 9 -13.33 4.74 -19.18
C ARG A 9 -13.07 5.18 -17.75
N TYR A 10 -13.48 4.36 -16.80
CA TYR A 10 -13.19 4.55 -15.39
C TYR A 10 -11.94 3.78 -15.02
N SER A 11 -11.09 4.42 -14.21
CA SER A 11 -9.95 3.79 -13.57
C SER A 11 -10.05 3.97 -12.05
N PRO A 12 -9.51 3.04 -11.27
CA PRO A 12 -9.37 3.25 -9.83
C PRO A 12 -8.46 4.47 -9.59
N ASP A 13 -8.91 5.37 -8.72
CA ASP A 13 -8.16 6.57 -8.31
C ASP A 13 -7.40 6.33 -7.00
N GLY A 14 -8.02 5.60 -6.07
CA GLY A 14 -7.38 5.18 -4.83
C GLY A 14 -8.25 4.27 -3.97
N SER A 15 -7.60 3.62 -3.01
CA SER A 15 -8.21 2.74 -2.01
C SER A 15 -7.82 3.22 -0.61
N PHE A 16 -8.76 3.24 0.32
CA PHE A 16 -8.55 3.75 1.68
C PHE A 16 -9.35 2.95 2.73
N GLY A 17 -9.09 3.21 4.01
CA GLY A 17 -9.81 2.59 5.13
C GLY A 17 -9.23 1.25 5.62
N LEU A 18 -8.17 0.75 4.98
CA LEU A 18 -7.45 -0.44 5.41
C LEU A 18 -6.21 -0.05 6.21
N VAL A 19 -6.02 -0.70 7.37
CA VAL A 19 -4.82 -0.54 8.21
C VAL A 19 -3.83 -1.67 7.96
N SER A 20 -4.30 -2.92 8.02
CA SER A 20 -3.51 -4.11 7.75
C SER A 20 -4.40 -5.23 7.22
N SER A 21 -3.93 -5.97 6.22
CA SER A 21 -4.62 -7.14 5.69
C SER A 21 -4.31 -8.38 6.55
N PRO A 22 -5.28 -9.28 6.78
CA PRO A 22 -5.05 -10.49 7.58
C PRO A 22 -4.11 -11.50 6.91
N GLY A 23 -3.92 -11.38 5.59
CA GLY A 23 -3.07 -12.28 4.81
C GLY A 23 -1.60 -11.85 4.72
N CYS A 24 -1.22 -10.73 5.34
CA CYS A 24 0.14 -10.19 5.28
C CYS A 24 0.73 -10.00 6.68
N ASN A 25 2.04 -10.20 6.81
CA ASN A 25 2.76 -9.80 8.01
C ASN A 25 2.92 -8.27 8.09
N THR A 26 3.24 -7.78 9.28
CA THR A 26 3.57 -6.38 9.54
C THR A 26 5.02 -6.30 10.00
N ILE A 27 5.77 -5.32 9.50
CA ILE A 27 7.18 -5.13 9.87
C ILE A 27 7.40 -3.72 10.45
N SER A 28 8.26 -3.63 11.46
CA SER A 28 8.72 -2.35 12.00
C SER A 28 9.92 -1.83 11.20
N TRP A 29 9.97 -0.53 10.95
CA TRP A 29 11.00 0.12 10.17
C TRP A 29 11.66 1.28 10.93
N LYS A 30 12.90 1.63 10.55
CA LYS A 30 13.71 2.70 11.16
C LYS A 30 13.71 2.70 12.71
N GLY A 31 13.77 1.53 13.34
CA GLY A 31 13.80 1.43 14.80
C GLY A 31 12.43 1.56 15.48
N GLY A 32 11.34 1.41 14.74
CA GLY A 32 9.97 1.32 15.29
C GLY A 32 9.13 2.58 15.14
N GLU A 33 9.69 3.67 14.60
CA GLU A 33 8.92 4.88 14.30
C GLU A 33 7.93 4.68 13.15
N GLN A 34 8.26 3.76 12.24
CA GLN A 34 7.46 3.46 11.08
C GLN A 34 7.00 2.00 11.12
N ALA A 35 5.75 1.76 10.75
CA ALA A 35 5.21 0.42 10.55
C ALA A 35 4.84 0.23 9.09
N ILE A 36 5.21 -0.91 8.51
CA ILE A 36 4.89 -1.25 7.13
C ILE A 36 3.94 -2.43 7.15
N THR A 37 2.81 -2.27 6.48
CA THR A 37 1.70 -3.23 6.48
C THR A 37 1.25 -3.49 5.05
N GLY A 38 0.86 -4.73 4.75
CA GLY A 38 0.12 -5.02 3.53
C GLY A 38 -1.33 -4.54 3.63
N ALA A 39 -1.85 -3.95 2.57
CA ALA A 39 -3.24 -3.50 2.44
C ALA A 39 -3.79 -3.97 1.08
N LEU A 40 -4.11 -5.26 1.02
CA LEU A 40 -4.43 -5.97 -0.24
C LEU A 40 -3.24 -5.88 -1.20
N GLU A 41 -3.42 -5.36 -2.41
CA GLU A 41 -2.37 -5.18 -3.43
C GLU A 41 -1.42 -4.02 -3.13
N SER A 42 -1.73 -3.20 -2.13
CA SER A 42 -0.96 -2.03 -1.74
C SER A 42 -0.08 -2.31 -0.52
N VAL A 43 1.04 -1.59 -0.39
CA VAL A 43 1.83 -1.57 0.84
C VAL A 43 1.74 -0.18 1.46
N LEU A 44 1.34 -0.12 2.74
CA LEU A 44 1.20 1.14 3.47
C LEU A 44 2.36 1.32 4.45
N VAL A 45 2.87 2.54 4.51
CA VAL A 45 3.87 2.98 5.48
C VAL A 45 3.20 3.94 6.45
N TRP A 46 3.20 3.58 7.72
CA TRP A 46 2.56 4.30 8.81
C TRP A 46 3.58 4.98 9.69
N ASP A 47 3.25 6.17 10.18
CA ASP A 47 3.88 6.77 11.35
C ASP A 47 3.20 6.19 12.59
N VAL A 48 3.92 5.40 13.38
CA VAL A 48 3.38 4.71 14.56
C VAL A 48 2.97 5.69 15.64
N ARG A 49 3.63 6.84 15.75
CA ARG A 49 3.37 7.83 16.79
C ARG A 49 2.13 8.67 16.49
N LYS A 50 1.92 8.99 15.22
CA LYS A 50 0.78 9.81 14.76
C LYS A 50 -0.43 8.98 14.33
N GLY A 51 -0.24 7.70 14.02
CA GLY A 51 -1.30 6.85 13.46
C GLY A 51 -1.73 7.25 12.05
N LEU A 52 -0.83 7.90 11.30
CA LEU A 52 -1.12 8.42 9.96
C LEU A 52 -0.33 7.64 8.90
N VAL A 53 -0.94 7.46 7.72
CA VAL A 53 -0.24 6.93 6.54
C VAL A 53 0.72 8.00 6.04
N LEU A 54 2.02 7.68 6.04
CA LEU A 54 3.06 8.50 5.43
C LEU A 54 3.12 8.30 3.92
N GLN A 55 2.95 7.04 3.48
CA GLN A 55 3.06 6.68 2.07
C GLN A 55 2.22 5.44 1.76
N SER A 56 1.57 5.47 0.59
CA SER A 56 0.96 4.30 -0.03
C SER A 56 1.77 3.90 -1.26
N LEU A 57 2.23 2.66 -1.29
CA LEU A 57 2.94 2.06 -2.41
C LEU A 57 1.95 1.18 -3.17
N THR A 58 1.51 1.70 -4.31
CA THR A 58 0.58 1.04 -5.23
C THR A 58 1.21 0.91 -6.60
N SER A 59 0.76 -0.08 -7.37
CA SER A 59 1.19 -0.27 -8.75
C SER A 59 0.00 -0.72 -9.56
N SER A 60 -0.30 -0.02 -10.66
CA SER A 60 -1.48 -0.28 -11.50
C SER A 60 -1.45 -1.67 -12.17
N ASP A 61 -0.27 -2.25 -12.32
CA ASP A 61 -0.07 -3.56 -12.95
C ASP A 61 -0.26 -4.73 -11.97
N ILE A 62 -0.29 -4.45 -10.66
CA ILE A 62 -0.37 -5.46 -9.60
C ILE A 62 -1.79 -5.48 -9.03
N THR A 63 -2.48 -6.59 -9.25
CA THR A 63 -3.86 -6.82 -8.75
C THR A 63 -3.93 -7.90 -7.66
N LYS A 64 -2.78 -8.50 -7.33
CA LYS A 64 -2.68 -9.56 -6.32
C LYS A 64 -2.35 -8.96 -4.96
N ALA A 65 -2.96 -9.53 -3.93
CA ALA A 65 -2.69 -9.12 -2.57
C ALA A 65 -1.24 -9.47 -2.18
N VAL A 66 -0.62 -8.54 -1.44
CA VAL A 66 0.63 -8.76 -0.73
C VAL A 66 0.37 -9.71 0.43
N THR A 67 1.18 -10.76 0.49
CA THR A 67 1.12 -11.84 1.49
C THR A 67 2.34 -11.85 2.39
N CYS A 68 3.47 -11.31 1.93
CA CYS A 68 4.70 -11.25 2.71
C CYS A 68 5.48 -9.97 2.46
N LEU A 69 6.08 -9.46 3.53
CA LEU A 69 6.91 -8.26 3.57
C LEU A 69 8.22 -8.58 4.29
N VAL A 70 9.33 -8.16 3.69
CA VAL A 70 10.64 -8.23 4.34
C VAL A 70 11.42 -6.94 4.10
N GLY A 71 12.00 -6.43 5.18
CA GLY A 71 12.86 -5.26 5.15
C GLY A 71 14.29 -5.65 4.78
N SER A 72 14.92 -4.89 3.89
CA SER A 72 16.35 -5.04 3.62
C SER A 72 17.18 -4.63 4.85
N PRO A 73 18.31 -5.31 5.13
CA PRO A 73 19.23 -4.93 6.21
C PRO A 73 19.75 -3.49 6.12
N ASP A 74 19.80 -2.94 4.90
CA ASP A 74 20.26 -1.56 4.63
C ASP A 74 19.26 -0.47 5.05
N LYS A 75 18.03 -0.84 5.45
CA LYS A 75 16.93 0.06 5.81
C LYS A 75 16.56 1.07 4.71
N LYS A 76 16.79 0.72 3.44
CA LYS A 76 16.43 1.51 2.25
C LYS A 76 15.40 0.81 1.37
N HIS A 77 15.44 -0.51 1.30
CA HIS A 77 14.57 -1.29 0.42
C HIS A 77 13.65 -2.23 1.20
N ILE A 78 12.47 -2.47 0.66
CA ILE A 78 11.49 -3.44 1.19
C ILE A 78 11.12 -4.34 0.02
N ALA A 79 11.09 -5.64 0.26
CA ALA A 79 10.53 -6.61 -0.69
C ALA A 79 9.12 -6.98 -0.24
N ALA A 80 8.21 -7.03 -1.21
CA ALA A 80 6.81 -7.41 -1.04
C ALA A 80 6.50 -8.56 -2.01
N GLY A 81 5.77 -9.57 -1.54
CA GLY A 81 5.37 -10.75 -2.32
C GLY A 81 3.97 -11.20 -1.98
#